data_AF-A0A9Q0P4M7-F1
#
_entry.id   AF-A0A9Q0P4M7-F1
#
_cell.length_a   1.000
_cell.length_b   1.000
_cell.length_c   1.000
_cell.angle_alpha   90.00
_cell.angle_beta   90.00
_cell.angle_gamma   90.00
#
_symmetry.space_group_name_H-M   'P 1'
#
loop_
_entity.id
_entity.type
_entity.pdbx_description
1 polymer ?
#
loop_
_entity_poly.entity_id
_entity_poly.type
_entity_poly.pdbx_seq_one_letter_code
_entity_poly.pdbx_strand_id
1 'polypeptide(L)'
;MNYLRPVSACNETASDLAGEIVAALSAASIVFKEDTGYSIKLIQSAEKLFEVATKNDTGHHQGTYTAVEDCGGEARTYYNSSGFQDELIWGGTWLFFATGNTSYLGYATGNFNAAEGEETASEQGVFYWNNKLTANAVLLARLRYFHDLGYPYEVGLGSSSKKIDLLICSYLSHKIYNRTPGGLILLRPDHGEPLQFAATASFLGKLYSDYLELLRRSGVSCSSEFFSVEMLREFSISQVNYILGDNPMKMSYMVGFGNKYPTHVHHRAASIPWDDQHYSCPEGDRWLYSKDPNPNILYGAMVAGPDKFDNFLDDRDKPWFTEPTIASNAGLVAALIALHDPPPYKSSDSNSNNLGIDLTGIFENLQLVPPAT
;
A
#
# COMPACT_ATOMS: atom_id res chain seq x y z
N MET A 1 12.38 -12.02 26.78
CA MET A 1 11.94 -13.13 25.92
C MET A 1 13.14 -14.07 25.68
N ASN A 2 13.12 -15.27 26.26
CA ASN A 2 14.19 -16.28 26.10
C ASN A 2 13.67 -17.44 25.24
N TYR A 3 13.74 -17.29 23.92
CA TYR A 3 13.47 -18.37 22.97
C TYR A 3 14.38 -18.20 21.75
N LEU A 4 14.63 -19.29 21.03
CA LEU A 4 15.44 -19.28 19.81
C LEU A 4 14.76 -18.41 18.75
N ARG A 5 15.52 -17.52 18.10
CA ARG A 5 15.06 -16.70 16.99
C ARG A 5 15.75 -17.19 15.72
N PRO A 6 15.22 -18.25 15.06
CA PRO A 6 15.83 -18.77 13.84
C PRO A 6 15.81 -17.70 12.74
N VAL A 7 16.78 -17.82 11.82
CA VAL A 7 16.87 -16.97 10.64
C VAL A 7 16.66 -17.85 9.43
N SER A 8 15.64 -17.53 8.65
CA SER A 8 15.41 -18.13 7.34
C SER A 8 16.09 -17.28 6.26
N ALA A 9 16.63 -17.92 5.24
CA ALA A 9 17.30 -17.25 4.13
C ALA A 9 16.67 -17.71 2.81
N CYS A 10 16.38 -16.75 1.95
CA CYS A 10 15.74 -17.00 0.66
C CYS A 10 16.79 -17.03 -0.45
N ASN A 11 16.54 -17.86 -1.45
CA ASN A 11 17.34 -17.91 -2.67
C ASN A 11 16.64 -17.12 -3.80
N GLU A 12 17.18 -17.19 -5.01
CA GLU A 12 16.71 -16.48 -6.19
C GLU A 12 15.27 -16.81 -6.63
N THR A 13 14.65 -17.85 -6.07
CA THR A 13 13.27 -18.26 -6.40
C THR A 13 12.19 -17.49 -5.62
N ALA A 14 12.55 -16.73 -4.58
CA ALA A 14 11.64 -15.90 -3.79
C ALA A 14 11.40 -14.52 -4.44
N SER A 15 10.77 -14.53 -5.61
CA SER A 15 10.68 -13.36 -6.49
C SER A 15 9.77 -12.25 -5.95
N ASP A 16 8.71 -12.60 -5.24
CA ASP A 16 7.81 -11.68 -4.56
C ASP A 16 8.51 -10.85 -3.48
N LEU A 17 9.19 -11.54 -2.55
CA LEU A 17 9.94 -10.90 -1.48
C LEU A 17 11.06 -10.02 -2.05
N ALA A 18 11.75 -10.50 -3.10
CA ALA A 18 12.77 -9.72 -3.79
C ALA A 18 12.17 -8.46 -4.45
N GLY A 19 11.04 -8.58 -5.15
CA GLY A 19 10.35 -7.47 -5.81
C GLY A 19 9.94 -6.37 -4.83
N GLU A 20 9.40 -6.75 -3.67
CA GLU A 20 9.01 -5.79 -2.63
C GLU A 20 10.23 -5.08 -2.01
N ILE A 21 11.34 -5.81 -1.77
CA ILE A 21 12.59 -5.22 -1.30
C ILE A 21 13.16 -4.24 -2.35
N VAL A 22 13.15 -4.61 -3.64
CA VAL A 22 13.58 -3.73 -4.72
C VAL A 22 12.76 -2.44 -4.71
N ALA A 23 11.44 -2.54 -4.59
CA ALA A 23 10.56 -1.38 -4.54
C ALA A 23 10.86 -0.47 -3.34
N ALA A 24 11.00 -1.06 -2.14
CA ALA A 24 11.30 -0.32 -0.91
C ALA A 24 12.64 0.42 -0.98
N LEU A 25 13.70 -0.24 -1.44
CA LEU A 25 15.02 0.36 -1.60
C LEU A 25 15.01 1.47 -2.66
N SER A 26 14.32 1.24 -3.78
CA SER A 26 14.21 2.21 -4.87
C SER A 26 13.45 3.46 -4.43
N ALA A 27 12.28 3.30 -3.79
CA ALA A 27 11.50 4.41 -3.25
C ALA A 27 12.29 5.19 -2.18
N ALA A 28 12.98 4.48 -1.27
CA ALA A 28 13.81 5.11 -0.25
C ALA A 28 14.99 5.90 -0.87
N SER A 29 15.58 5.42 -1.96
CA SER A 29 16.69 6.12 -2.63
C SER A 29 16.29 7.50 -3.16
N ILE A 30 15.03 7.65 -3.60
CA ILE A 30 14.45 8.93 -4.05
C ILE A 30 14.25 9.87 -2.85
N VAL A 31 13.76 9.35 -1.73
CA VAL A 31 13.59 10.13 -0.48
C VAL A 31 14.94 10.60 0.06
N PHE A 32 15.96 9.75 0.08
CA PHE A 32 17.29 10.04 0.61
C PHE A 32 18.25 10.63 -0.43
N LYS A 33 17.76 11.23 -1.53
CA LYS A 33 18.60 11.75 -2.62
C LYS A 33 19.66 12.77 -2.18
N GLU A 34 19.40 13.51 -1.11
CA GLU A 34 20.36 14.48 -0.54
C GLU A 34 21.56 13.78 0.13
N ASP A 35 21.36 12.59 0.70
CA ASP A 35 22.46 11.70 1.12
C ASP A 35 22.85 10.80 -0.06
N THR A 36 23.55 11.39 -1.02
CA THR A 36 23.97 10.74 -2.27
C THR A 36 24.67 9.40 -2.04
N GLY A 37 25.52 9.29 -1.00
CA GLY A 37 26.24 8.08 -0.68
C GLY A 37 25.33 6.95 -0.21
N TYR A 38 24.29 7.26 0.57
CA TYR A 38 23.28 6.29 0.98
C TYR A 38 22.32 5.95 -0.15
N SER A 39 21.82 6.95 -0.89
CA SER A 39 20.93 6.77 -2.04
C SER A 39 21.54 5.83 -3.10
N ILE A 40 22.80 6.05 -3.47
CA ILE A 40 23.52 5.17 -4.41
C ILE A 40 23.59 3.71 -3.90
N LYS A 41 23.83 3.50 -2.60
CA LYS A 41 23.87 2.13 -2.03
C LYS A 41 22.52 1.44 -2.12
N LEU A 42 21.42 2.17 -1.92
CA LEU A 42 20.07 1.63 -2.04
C LEU A 42 19.79 1.22 -3.48
N ILE A 43 20.07 2.09 -4.45
CA ILE A 43 19.92 1.81 -5.89
C ILE A 43 20.75 0.58 -6.28
N GLN A 44 22.04 0.56 -5.98
CA GLN A 44 22.92 -0.57 -6.33
C GLN A 44 22.46 -1.90 -5.73
N SER A 45 21.86 -1.87 -4.54
CA SER A 45 21.31 -3.07 -3.90
C SER A 45 20.02 -3.51 -4.59
N ALA A 46 19.15 -2.56 -4.95
CA ALA A 46 17.92 -2.81 -5.69
C ALA A 46 18.20 -3.36 -7.10
N GLU A 47 19.14 -2.79 -7.86
CA GLU A 47 19.53 -3.26 -9.20
C GLU A 47 20.02 -4.71 -9.18
N LYS A 48 20.92 -5.04 -8.25
CA LYS A 48 21.45 -6.41 -8.09
C LYS A 48 20.34 -7.40 -7.74
N LEU A 49 19.47 -7.03 -6.81
CA LEU A 49 18.39 -7.92 -6.38
C LEU A 49 17.36 -8.12 -7.49
N PHE A 50 17.05 -7.05 -8.24
CA PHE A 50 16.16 -7.13 -9.39
C PHE A 50 16.73 -8.03 -10.49
N GLU A 51 18.02 -7.87 -10.84
CA GLU A 51 18.72 -8.74 -11.81
C GLU A 51 18.59 -10.22 -11.45
N VAL A 52 18.80 -10.56 -10.17
CA VAL A 52 18.66 -11.92 -9.67
C VAL A 52 17.20 -12.40 -9.76
N ALA A 53 16.24 -11.58 -9.34
CA ALA A 53 14.82 -11.96 -9.30
C ALA A 53 14.20 -12.11 -10.71
N THR A 54 14.68 -11.37 -11.69
CA THR A 54 14.16 -11.36 -13.07
C THR A 54 15.01 -12.14 -14.06
N LYS A 55 16.00 -12.91 -13.57
CA LYS A 55 16.88 -13.68 -14.44
C LYS A 55 16.06 -14.69 -15.27
N ASN A 56 16.37 -14.82 -16.55
CA ASN A 56 15.67 -15.74 -17.45
C ASN A 56 16.69 -16.69 -18.11
N ASP A 57 17.20 -17.65 -17.33
CA ASP A 57 18.09 -18.71 -17.80
C ASP A 57 17.53 -20.11 -17.51
N THR A 58 18.07 -21.13 -18.18
CA THR A 58 17.66 -22.53 -18.02
C THR A 58 18.10 -23.03 -16.64
N GLY A 59 17.28 -22.77 -15.62
CA GLY A 59 17.54 -23.16 -14.24
C GLY A 59 16.92 -22.21 -13.21
N HIS A 60 16.76 -20.93 -13.56
CA HIS A 60 16.04 -19.98 -12.72
C HIS A 60 14.53 -20.19 -12.78
N HIS A 61 13.90 -20.21 -11.61
CA HIS A 61 12.46 -20.34 -11.48
C HIS A 61 11.95 -19.22 -10.59
N GLN A 62 11.19 -18.30 -11.16
CA GLN A 62 10.48 -17.30 -10.39
C GLN A 62 9.35 -17.97 -9.60
N GLY A 63 9.11 -17.49 -8.39
CA GLY A 63 8.18 -18.10 -7.46
C GLY A 63 7.92 -17.23 -6.24
N THR A 64 7.14 -17.79 -5.33
CA THR A 64 6.78 -17.12 -4.08
C THR A 64 7.68 -17.58 -2.94
N TYR A 65 8.03 -16.67 -2.04
CA TYR A 65 8.92 -16.98 -0.92
C TYR A 65 8.33 -18.03 0.02
N THR A 66 7.00 -18.08 0.16
CA THR A 66 6.30 -19.10 0.97
C THR A 66 6.22 -20.48 0.33
N ALA A 67 6.54 -20.62 -0.96
CA ALA A 67 6.70 -21.93 -1.60
C ALA A 67 8.04 -22.58 -1.25
N VAL A 68 9.02 -21.80 -0.79
CA VAL A 68 10.36 -22.27 -0.42
C VAL A 68 10.40 -22.56 1.08
N GLU A 69 10.55 -23.84 1.44
CA GLU A 69 10.43 -24.28 2.84
C GLU A 69 11.45 -23.62 3.78
N ASP A 70 12.73 -23.60 3.38
CA ASP A 70 13.83 -23.00 4.16
C ASP A 70 13.77 -21.46 4.25
N CYS A 71 12.89 -20.83 3.45
CA CYS A 71 12.71 -19.37 3.38
C CYS A 71 11.39 -18.97 4.07
N GLY A 72 10.25 -19.22 3.43
CA GLY A 72 8.93 -18.77 3.88
C GLY A 72 8.02 -19.88 4.40
N GLY A 73 8.52 -21.12 4.59
CA GLY A 73 7.71 -22.25 5.05
C GLY A 73 6.94 -21.95 6.34
N GLU A 74 7.63 -21.43 7.35
CA GLU A 74 7.04 -21.00 8.64
C GLU A 74 6.13 -19.76 8.49
N ALA A 75 6.40 -18.90 7.51
CA ALA A 75 5.60 -17.69 7.27
C ALA A 75 4.27 -17.98 6.57
N ARG A 76 4.10 -19.17 5.97
CA ARG A 76 2.94 -19.57 5.16
C ARG A 76 1.61 -19.49 5.92
N THR A 77 1.60 -19.59 7.25
CA THR A 77 0.38 -19.45 8.06
C THR A 77 0.08 -18.01 8.49
N TYR A 78 0.98 -17.06 8.22
CA TYR A 78 0.89 -15.66 8.65
C TYR A 78 0.84 -14.70 7.46
N TYR A 79 1.83 -14.83 6.56
CA TYR A 79 2.04 -13.98 5.39
C TYR A 79 2.15 -14.84 4.12
N ASN A 80 1.13 -15.64 3.84
CA ASN A 80 1.15 -16.47 2.64
C ASN A 80 1.09 -15.63 1.36
N SER A 81 2.07 -15.82 0.48
CA SER A 81 2.09 -15.14 -0.79
C SER A 81 1.11 -15.75 -1.80
N SER A 82 0.40 -14.90 -2.55
CA SER A 82 -0.51 -15.32 -3.61
C SER A 82 0.10 -15.31 -5.01
N GLY A 83 1.22 -14.63 -5.18
CA GLY A 83 1.83 -14.37 -6.48
C GLY A 83 3.12 -13.58 -6.33
N PHE A 84 3.81 -13.35 -7.45
CA PHE A 84 5.06 -12.57 -7.47
C PHE A 84 5.13 -11.58 -8.63
N GLN A 85 4.25 -11.70 -9.63
CA GLN A 85 4.37 -10.88 -10.83
C GLN A 85 4.08 -9.41 -10.53
N ASP A 86 3.10 -9.13 -9.67
CA ASP A 86 2.78 -7.77 -9.26
C ASP A 86 3.89 -7.14 -8.40
N GLU A 87 4.58 -7.90 -7.55
CA GLU A 87 5.79 -7.44 -6.84
C GLU A 87 6.96 -7.15 -7.78
N LEU A 88 7.20 -7.97 -8.81
CA LEU A 88 8.27 -7.69 -9.77
C LEU A 88 7.95 -6.48 -10.64
N ILE A 89 6.68 -6.28 -11.03
CA ILE A 89 6.25 -5.06 -11.71
C ILE A 89 6.40 -3.84 -10.78
N TRP A 90 6.05 -3.99 -9.51
CA TRP A 90 6.18 -2.95 -8.48
C TRP A 90 7.64 -2.55 -8.28
N GLY A 91 8.53 -3.52 -8.10
CA GLY A 91 9.98 -3.34 -8.01
C GLY A 91 10.55 -2.66 -9.26
N GLY A 92 10.22 -3.18 -10.45
CA GLY A 92 10.68 -2.60 -11.73
C GLY A 92 10.19 -1.17 -11.95
N THR A 93 8.95 -0.86 -11.58
CA THR A 93 8.37 0.48 -11.70
C THR A 93 9.07 1.48 -10.79
N TRP A 94 9.30 1.13 -9.51
CA TRP A 94 10.03 2.01 -8.59
C TRP A 94 11.51 2.15 -8.95
N LEU A 95 12.15 1.06 -9.38
CA LEU A 95 13.55 1.10 -9.81
C LEU A 95 13.72 1.95 -11.07
N PHE A 96 12.73 1.95 -11.98
CA PHE A 96 12.68 2.89 -13.09
C PHE A 96 12.63 4.34 -12.61
N PHE A 97 11.76 4.70 -11.67
CA PHE A 97 11.72 6.06 -11.12
C PHE A 97 13.03 6.46 -10.41
N ALA A 98 13.68 5.51 -9.74
CA ALA A 98 14.94 5.76 -9.04
C ALA A 98 16.14 5.94 -9.98
N THR A 99 16.12 5.36 -11.18
CA THR A 99 17.31 5.28 -12.06
C THR A 99 17.16 5.95 -13.43
N GLY A 100 15.92 6.10 -13.92
CA GLY A 100 15.65 6.47 -15.30
C GLY A 100 15.92 5.37 -16.33
N ASN A 101 16.38 4.18 -15.91
CA ASN A 101 16.72 3.11 -16.84
C ASN A 101 15.45 2.43 -17.38
N THR A 102 15.18 2.66 -18.66
CA THR A 102 13.96 2.22 -19.35
C THR A 102 13.83 0.71 -19.48
N SER A 103 14.90 -0.08 -19.25
CA SER A 103 14.78 -1.55 -19.21
C SER A 103 13.85 -2.02 -18.09
N TYR A 104 13.85 -1.34 -16.94
CA TYR A 104 12.98 -1.67 -15.81
C TYR A 104 11.51 -1.35 -16.11
N LEU A 105 11.26 -0.22 -16.78
CA LEU A 105 9.93 0.11 -17.30
C LEU A 105 9.47 -0.93 -18.33
N GLY A 106 10.35 -1.32 -19.25
CA GLY A 106 10.06 -2.36 -20.25
C GLY A 106 9.65 -3.68 -19.60
N TYR A 107 10.33 -4.08 -18.52
CA TYR A 107 9.92 -5.24 -17.74
C TYR A 107 8.54 -5.04 -17.11
N ALA A 108 8.30 -3.93 -16.42
CA ALA A 108 7.04 -3.65 -15.73
C ALA A 108 5.85 -3.62 -16.70
N THR A 109 5.94 -2.85 -17.80
CA THR A 109 4.85 -2.73 -18.77
C THR A 109 4.67 -3.97 -19.63
N GLY A 110 5.75 -4.70 -19.91
CA GLY A 110 5.70 -5.95 -20.67
C GLY A 110 4.98 -7.08 -19.93
N ASN A 111 5.04 -7.09 -18.59
CA ASN A 111 4.43 -8.13 -17.75
C ASN A 111 3.07 -7.73 -17.14
N PHE A 112 2.65 -6.45 -17.23
CA PHE A 112 1.44 -5.97 -16.57
C PHE A 112 0.17 -6.76 -16.90
N ASN A 113 -0.05 -7.07 -18.18
CA ASN A 113 -1.25 -7.82 -18.60
C ASN A 113 -1.23 -9.29 -18.14
N ALA A 114 -0.04 -9.89 -18.02
CA ALA A 114 0.10 -11.25 -17.50
C ALA A 114 -0.27 -11.27 -16.01
N ALA A 115 0.26 -10.33 -15.23
CA ALA A 115 -0.06 -10.18 -13.82
C ALA A 115 -1.55 -9.92 -13.59
N GLU A 116 -2.19 -9.10 -14.44
CA GLU A 116 -3.64 -8.89 -14.40
C GLU A 116 -4.43 -10.17 -14.69
N GLY A 117 -3.95 -11.02 -15.58
CA GLY A 117 -4.58 -12.32 -15.88
C GLY A 117 -4.47 -13.35 -14.77
N GLU A 118 -3.49 -13.21 -13.87
CA GLU A 118 -3.25 -14.13 -12.76
C GLU A 118 -3.88 -13.67 -11.43
N GLU A 119 -4.40 -12.44 -11.37
CA GLU A 119 -5.05 -11.89 -10.18
C GLU A 119 -6.32 -12.67 -9.81
N THR A 120 -6.36 -13.21 -8.59
CA THR A 120 -7.54 -13.95 -8.10
C THR A 120 -8.70 -13.01 -7.77
N ALA A 121 -9.93 -13.52 -7.81
CA ALA A 121 -11.12 -12.71 -7.52
C ALA A 121 -11.11 -12.05 -6.12
N SER A 122 -10.48 -12.66 -5.12
CA SER A 122 -10.37 -12.09 -3.76
C SER A 122 -9.31 -11.00 -3.63
N GLU A 123 -8.40 -10.90 -4.59
CA GLU A 123 -7.32 -9.91 -4.62
C GLU A 123 -7.69 -8.68 -5.47
N GLN A 124 -8.71 -8.81 -6.34
CA GLN A 124 -9.17 -7.72 -7.21
C GLN A 124 -9.58 -6.48 -6.43
N GLY A 125 -8.97 -5.36 -6.80
CA GLY A 125 -9.29 -4.04 -6.28
C GLY A 125 -8.72 -3.75 -4.89
N VAL A 126 -7.85 -4.63 -4.39
CA VAL A 126 -7.21 -4.49 -3.08
C VAL A 126 -5.77 -4.02 -3.26
N PHE A 127 -5.30 -3.13 -2.38
CA PHE A 127 -3.89 -2.77 -2.24
C PHE A 127 -3.46 -3.00 -0.80
N TYR A 128 -2.47 -3.87 -0.61
CA TYR A 128 -1.92 -4.23 0.71
C TYR A 128 -0.60 -5.00 0.54
N TRP A 129 -0.10 -5.61 1.61
CA TRP A 129 1.22 -6.24 1.65
C TRP A 129 1.45 -7.39 0.65
N ASN A 130 0.40 -7.99 0.07
CA ASN A 130 0.52 -9.17 -0.83
C ASN A 130 0.01 -8.93 -2.27
N ASN A 131 -0.67 -7.81 -2.56
CA ASN A 131 -1.08 -7.47 -3.92
C ASN A 131 -0.79 -5.98 -4.19
N LYS A 132 0.06 -5.72 -5.18
CA LYS A 132 0.48 -4.37 -5.62
C LYS A 132 -0.11 -3.96 -6.96
N LEU A 133 -0.91 -4.81 -7.62
CA LEU A 133 -1.36 -4.58 -8.99
C LEU A 133 -2.19 -3.29 -9.14
N THR A 134 -3.05 -3.00 -8.17
CA THR A 134 -3.84 -1.75 -8.13
C THR A 134 -2.97 -0.51 -7.94
N ALA A 135 -1.93 -0.59 -7.10
CA ALA A 135 -0.97 0.50 -6.93
C ALA A 135 -0.06 0.67 -8.16
N ASN A 136 0.36 -0.42 -8.80
CA ASN A 136 1.04 -0.41 -10.10
C ASN A 136 0.18 0.31 -11.15
N ALA A 137 -1.12 0.04 -11.18
CA ALA A 137 -2.04 0.72 -12.10
C ALA A 137 -2.02 2.24 -11.90
N VAL A 138 -2.04 2.71 -10.65
CA VAL A 138 -1.94 4.16 -10.32
C VAL A 138 -0.60 4.74 -10.74
N LEU A 139 0.52 4.09 -10.41
CA LEU A 139 1.86 4.60 -10.74
C LEU A 139 2.12 4.66 -12.24
N LEU A 140 1.77 3.59 -12.97
CA LEU A 140 1.95 3.55 -14.42
C LEU A 140 0.99 4.51 -15.14
N ALA A 141 -0.23 4.71 -14.63
CA ALA A 141 -1.13 5.73 -15.15
C ALA A 141 -0.57 7.15 -14.95
N ARG A 142 0.05 7.43 -13.79
CA ARG A 142 0.77 8.70 -13.55
C ARG A 142 1.84 8.93 -14.60
N LEU A 143 2.67 7.91 -14.86
CA LEU A 143 3.73 7.97 -15.87
C LEU A 143 3.14 8.29 -17.24
N ARG A 144 2.11 7.56 -17.68
CA ARG A 144 1.44 7.82 -18.96
C ARG A 144 0.85 9.22 -19.06
N TYR A 145 0.27 9.74 -17.98
CA TYR A 145 -0.43 11.02 -18.01
C TYR A 145 0.49 12.23 -18.01
N PHE A 146 1.66 12.12 -17.38
CA PHE A 146 2.54 13.26 -17.15
C PHE A 146 3.91 13.12 -17.82
N HIS A 147 4.30 11.92 -18.26
CA HIS A 147 5.62 11.64 -18.82
C HIS A 147 5.59 10.38 -19.72
N ASP A 148 4.69 10.36 -20.71
CA ASP A 148 4.54 9.21 -21.62
C ASP A 148 5.81 9.00 -22.46
N LEU A 149 6.43 7.81 -22.34
CA LEU A 149 7.61 7.42 -23.12
C LEU A 149 7.25 6.82 -24.50
N GLY A 150 5.97 6.53 -24.77
CA GLY A 150 5.53 5.92 -26.02
C GLY A 150 6.02 4.47 -26.21
N TYR A 151 6.34 4.11 -27.45
CA TYR A 151 6.74 2.74 -27.80
C TYR A 151 8.06 2.30 -27.12
N PRO A 152 8.18 1.06 -26.60
CA PRO A 152 7.22 -0.06 -26.62
C PRO A 152 6.33 -0.21 -25.37
N TYR A 153 6.17 0.86 -24.58
CA TYR A 153 5.54 0.81 -23.26
C TYR A 153 4.01 1.04 -23.31
N GLU A 154 3.49 1.48 -24.46
CA GLU A 154 2.13 2.00 -24.63
C GLU A 154 1.04 0.97 -24.30
N VAL A 155 1.29 -0.32 -24.51
CA VAL A 155 0.31 -1.38 -24.21
C VAL A 155 0.13 -1.53 -22.70
N GLY A 156 1.22 -1.64 -21.94
CA GLY A 156 1.16 -1.79 -20.49
C GLY A 156 0.66 -0.53 -19.80
N LEU A 157 1.11 0.64 -20.24
CA LEU A 157 0.57 1.94 -19.81
C LEU A 157 -0.91 2.10 -20.19
N GLY A 158 -1.29 1.56 -21.34
CA GLY A 158 -2.65 1.41 -21.85
C GLY A 158 -3.56 0.73 -20.85
N SER A 159 -3.20 -0.51 -20.52
CA SER A 159 -3.92 -1.38 -19.61
C SER A 159 -3.96 -0.84 -18.18
N SER A 160 -2.84 -0.31 -17.68
CA SER A 160 -2.76 0.24 -16.32
C SER A 160 -3.74 1.40 -16.13
N SER A 161 -3.81 2.34 -17.08
CA SER A 161 -4.80 3.43 -17.05
C SER A 161 -6.24 2.93 -17.06
N LYS A 162 -6.54 1.90 -17.86
CA LYS A 162 -7.88 1.30 -17.88
C LYS A 162 -8.21 0.62 -16.55
N LYS A 163 -7.23 -0.07 -15.94
CA LYS A 163 -7.41 -0.75 -14.65
C LYS A 163 -7.67 0.25 -13.53
N ILE A 164 -6.97 1.38 -13.48
CA ILE A 164 -7.25 2.41 -12.47
C ILE A 164 -8.61 3.08 -12.67
N ASP A 165 -9.05 3.35 -13.91
CA ASP A 165 -10.41 3.83 -14.16
C ASP A 165 -11.45 2.85 -13.59
N LEU A 166 -11.31 1.55 -13.89
CA LEU A 166 -12.19 0.50 -13.36
C LEU A 166 -12.13 0.36 -11.84
N LEU A 167 -10.94 0.52 -11.25
CA LEU A 167 -10.75 0.48 -9.80
C LEU A 167 -11.53 1.60 -9.11
N ILE A 168 -11.39 2.84 -9.58
CA ILE A 168 -12.11 3.96 -8.98
C ILE A 168 -13.63 3.82 -9.16
N CYS A 169 -14.07 3.34 -10.33
CA CYS A 169 -15.47 2.97 -10.53
C CYS A 169 -15.95 1.96 -9.48
N SER A 170 -15.15 0.95 -9.17
CA SER A 170 -15.49 -0.07 -8.19
C SER A 170 -15.63 0.49 -6.78
N TYR A 171 -14.74 1.39 -6.36
CA TYR A 171 -14.80 2.01 -5.04
C TYR A 171 -16.05 2.86 -4.85
N LEU A 172 -16.49 3.60 -5.86
CA LEU A 172 -17.62 4.51 -5.76
C LEU A 172 -18.97 3.84 -6.05
N SER A 173 -19.00 2.77 -6.86
CA SER A 173 -20.24 2.08 -7.19
C SER A 173 -20.69 1.15 -6.06
N HIS A 174 -21.85 1.43 -5.48
CA HIS A 174 -22.52 0.55 -4.50
C HIS A 174 -22.97 -0.79 -5.09
N LYS A 175 -22.87 -0.98 -6.41
CA LYS A 175 -23.16 -2.26 -7.08
C LYS A 175 -21.99 -3.23 -7.04
N ILE A 176 -20.77 -2.72 -6.81
CA ILE A 176 -19.54 -3.52 -6.86
C ILE A 176 -19.06 -3.83 -5.45
N TYR A 177 -18.79 -2.81 -4.63
CA TYR A 177 -18.41 -3.01 -3.23
C TYR A 177 -19.52 -2.58 -2.27
N ASN A 178 -19.79 -3.48 -1.32
CA ASN A 178 -20.66 -3.19 -0.19
C ASN A 178 -19.96 -2.24 0.78
N ARG A 179 -20.78 -1.60 1.63
CA ARG A 179 -20.32 -0.81 2.76
C ARG A 179 -20.99 -1.29 4.03
N THR A 180 -20.36 -1.06 5.17
CA THR A 180 -21.05 -1.17 6.46
C THR A 180 -22.20 -0.17 6.54
N PRO A 181 -23.19 -0.35 7.43
CA PRO A 181 -24.20 0.67 7.72
C PRO A 181 -23.62 2.08 8.00
N GLY A 182 -22.44 2.15 8.62
CA GLY A 182 -21.70 3.36 8.91
C GLY A 182 -20.88 3.95 7.75
N GLY A 183 -20.84 3.28 6.59
CA GLY A 183 -20.21 3.80 5.37
C GLY A 183 -18.77 3.36 5.09
N LEU A 184 -18.20 2.45 5.89
CA LEU A 184 -16.88 1.86 5.63
C LEU A 184 -16.95 0.91 4.42
N ILE A 185 -16.07 1.08 3.44
CA ILE A 185 -15.98 0.18 2.28
C ILE A 185 -15.51 -1.22 2.68
N LEU A 186 -16.17 -2.25 2.15
CA LEU A 186 -15.85 -3.65 2.41
C LEU A 186 -15.23 -4.30 1.16
N LEU A 187 -13.91 -4.17 1.03
CA LEU A 187 -13.15 -4.79 -0.06
C LEU A 187 -12.93 -6.30 0.15
N ARG A 188 -12.67 -6.72 1.38
CA ARG A 188 -12.52 -8.13 1.79
C ARG A 188 -13.31 -8.43 3.07
N PRO A 189 -14.64 -8.59 2.99
CA PRO A 189 -15.50 -8.69 4.18
C PRO A 189 -15.20 -9.88 5.10
N ASP A 190 -14.57 -10.94 4.57
CA ASP A 190 -14.31 -12.19 5.32
C ASP A 190 -12.83 -12.37 5.72
N HIS A 191 -11.97 -11.38 5.48
CA HIS A 191 -10.51 -11.48 5.71
C HIS A 191 -10.05 -10.83 7.04
N GLY A 192 -10.95 -10.19 7.79
CA GLY A 192 -10.55 -9.34 8.92
C GLY A 192 -9.86 -8.03 8.46
N GLU A 193 -9.49 -7.18 9.41
CA GLU A 193 -8.73 -5.93 9.18
C GLU A 193 -9.31 -4.95 8.13
N PRO A 194 -10.63 -4.68 8.11
CA PRO A 194 -11.23 -3.87 7.04
C PRO A 194 -10.67 -2.45 6.95
N LEU A 195 -10.14 -1.88 8.04
CA LEU A 195 -9.56 -0.54 8.02
C LEU A 195 -8.28 -0.43 7.20
N GLN A 196 -7.48 -1.51 7.09
CA GLN A 196 -6.31 -1.53 6.22
C GLN A 196 -6.72 -1.26 4.77
N PHE A 197 -7.73 -1.99 4.30
CA PHE A 197 -8.20 -1.90 2.92
C PHE A 197 -8.92 -0.57 2.65
N ALA A 198 -9.68 -0.06 3.62
CA ALA A 198 -10.32 1.25 3.48
C ALA A 198 -9.29 2.39 3.45
N ALA A 199 -8.22 2.31 4.25
CA ALA A 199 -7.14 3.28 4.24
C ALA A 199 -6.40 3.30 2.90
N THR A 200 -6.05 2.14 2.34
CA THR A 200 -5.38 2.09 1.03
C THR A 200 -6.32 2.49 -0.11
N ALA A 201 -7.60 2.15 -0.05
CA ALA A 201 -8.60 2.64 -1.01
C ALA A 201 -8.74 4.17 -0.99
N SER A 202 -8.73 4.77 0.21
CA SER A 202 -8.69 6.23 0.37
C SER A 202 -7.44 6.84 -0.25
N PHE A 203 -6.27 6.24 0.01
CA PHE A 203 -5.01 6.72 -0.53
C PHE A 203 -5.01 6.72 -2.08
N LEU A 204 -5.36 5.58 -2.69
CA LEU A 204 -5.39 5.46 -4.15
C LEU A 204 -6.48 6.36 -4.77
N GLY A 205 -7.64 6.47 -4.12
CA GLY A 205 -8.74 7.34 -4.54
C GLY A 205 -8.33 8.81 -4.59
N LYS A 206 -7.72 9.32 -3.51
CA LYS A 206 -7.24 10.71 -3.44
C LYS A 206 -6.14 10.95 -4.47
N LEU A 207 -5.15 10.06 -4.54
CA LEU A 207 -4.02 10.22 -5.47
C LEU A 207 -4.50 10.28 -6.92
N TYR A 208 -5.44 9.42 -7.32
CA TYR A 208 -6.01 9.46 -8.67
C TYR A 208 -6.88 10.70 -8.92
N SER A 209 -7.63 11.16 -7.90
CA SER A 209 -8.42 12.40 -8.01
C SER A 209 -7.53 13.60 -8.33
N ASP A 210 -6.32 13.65 -7.75
CA ASP A 210 -5.38 14.73 -8.02
C ASP A 210 -4.79 14.61 -9.44
N TYR A 211 -4.61 13.38 -9.96
CA TYR A 211 -4.23 13.20 -11.38
C TYR A 211 -5.30 13.75 -12.31
N LEU A 212 -6.58 13.45 -12.05
CA LEU A 212 -7.70 13.94 -12.85
C LEU A 212 -7.80 15.46 -12.82
N GLU A 213 -7.60 16.09 -11.65
CA GLU A 213 -7.63 17.55 -11.53
C GLU A 213 -6.49 18.21 -12.32
N LEU A 214 -5.26 17.68 -12.26
CA LEU A 214 -4.14 18.19 -13.07
C LEU A 214 -4.40 18.04 -14.57
N LEU A 215 -5.03 16.94 -14.98
CA LEU A 215 -5.46 16.72 -16.36
C LEU A 215 -6.69 17.53 -16.75
N ARG A 216 -7.25 18.35 -15.85
CA ARG A 216 -8.48 19.13 -16.03
C ARG A 216 -9.67 18.26 -16.45
N ARG A 217 -9.72 17.03 -15.96
CA ARG A 217 -10.85 16.12 -16.13
C ARG A 217 -11.84 16.33 -15.00
N SER A 218 -13.13 16.37 -15.34
CA SER A 218 -14.21 16.53 -14.35
C SER A 218 -14.47 15.27 -13.52
N GLY A 219 -13.97 14.11 -13.95
CA GLY A 219 -14.22 12.83 -13.31
C GLY A 219 -13.90 11.64 -14.21
N VAL A 220 -14.43 10.48 -13.83
CA VAL A 220 -14.32 9.21 -14.57
C VAL A 220 -15.70 8.77 -15.02
N SER A 221 -15.81 8.40 -16.30
CA SER A 221 -17.01 7.75 -16.83
C SER A 221 -16.81 6.24 -16.79
N CYS A 222 -17.66 5.58 -16.03
CA CYS A 222 -17.81 4.12 -15.96
C CYS A 222 -19.03 3.73 -16.78
N SER A 223 -19.09 2.51 -17.31
CA SER A 223 -20.16 1.97 -18.18
C SER A 223 -21.43 2.83 -18.30
N SER A 224 -22.24 2.95 -17.23
CA SER A 224 -23.44 3.80 -17.19
C SER A 224 -23.44 4.84 -16.06
N GLU A 225 -22.31 5.08 -15.39
CA GLU A 225 -22.21 5.93 -14.19
C GLU A 225 -21.05 6.93 -14.37
N PHE A 226 -21.27 8.19 -14.02
CA PHE A 226 -20.21 9.20 -14.00
C PHE A 226 -19.91 9.56 -12.55
N PHE A 227 -18.62 9.55 -12.19
CA PHE A 227 -18.14 9.93 -10.87
C PHE A 227 -17.25 11.15 -11.00
N SER A 228 -17.63 12.27 -10.37
CA SER A 228 -16.85 13.49 -10.41
C SER A 228 -15.60 13.39 -9.54
N VAL A 229 -14.58 14.22 -9.81
CA VAL A 229 -13.39 14.36 -8.94
C VAL A 229 -13.79 14.63 -7.49
N GLU A 230 -14.84 15.43 -7.27
CA GLU A 230 -15.35 15.71 -5.93
C GLU A 230 -15.85 14.45 -5.22
N MET A 231 -16.58 13.57 -5.90
CA MET A 231 -17.04 12.30 -5.31
C MET A 231 -15.88 11.39 -4.90
N LEU A 232 -14.78 11.38 -5.67
CA LEU A 232 -13.57 10.63 -5.31
C LEU A 232 -12.91 11.20 -4.04
N ARG A 233 -12.87 12.53 -3.92
CA ARG A 233 -12.31 13.23 -2.75
C ARG A 233 -13.16 12.99 -1.51
N GLU A 234 -14.47 13.18 -1.61
CA GLU A 234 -15.42 12.91 -0.53
C GLU A 234 -15.35 11.45 -0.06
N PHE A 235 -15.26 10.50 -1.01
CA PHE A 235 -15.04 9.10 -0.67
C PHE A 235 -13.76 8.90 0.13
N SER A 236 -12.63 9.43 -0.35
CA SER A 236 -11.34 9.26 0.31
C SER A 236 -11.35 9.86 1.73
N ILE A 237 -11.86 11.09 1.86
CA ILE A 237 -12.04 11.76 3.15
C ILE A 237 -12.94 10.94 4.08
N SER A 238 -14.05 10.39 3.57
CA SER A 238 -15.01 9.63 4.38
C SER A 238 -14.38 8.39 5.03
N GLN A 239 -13.49 7.68 4.33
CA GLN A 239 -12.87 6.46 4.86
C GLN A 239 -11.89 6.78 5.99
N VAL A 240 -11.09 7.84 5.84
CA VAL A 240 -10.19 8.29 6.91
C VAL A 240 -10.97 8.89 8.08
N ASN A 241 -12.03 9.67 7.83
CA ASN A 241 -12.90 10.18 8.89
C ASN A 241 -13.57 9.04 9.66
N TYR A 242 -14.01 7.98 8.97
CA TYR A 242 -14.53 6.77 9.63
C TYR A 242 -13.48 6.17 10.56
N ILE A 243 -12.23 5.99 10.10
CA ILE A 243 -11.11 5.50 10.94
C ILE A 243 -10.90 6.41 12.16
N LEU A 244 -11.02 7.73 11.98
CA LEU A 244 -10.70 8.71 13.02
C LEU A 244 -11.84 9.04 13.99
N GLY A 245 -13.08 8.63 13.71
CA GLY A 245 -14.19 8.75 14.66
C GLY A 245 -15.58 8.97 14.09
N ASP A 246 -15.72 9.25 12.79
CA ASP A 246 -17.02 9.40 12.15
C ASP A 246 -17.61 8.05 11.73
N ASN A 247 -17.88 7.24 12.76
CA ASN A 247 -18.48 5.91 12.64
C ASN A 247 -19.61 5.75 13.67
N PRO A 248 -20.44 4.71 13.57
CA PRO A 248 -21.55 4.48 14.51
C PRO A 248 -21.11 4.32 15.97
N MET A 249 -19.89 3.86 16.23
CA MET A 249 -19.32 3.73 17.57
C MET A 249 -18.85 5.05 18.19
N LYS A 250 -18.77 6.12 17.37
CA LYS A 250 -18.26 7.46 17.72
C LYS A 250 -16.92 7.37 18.46
N MET A 251 -16.02 6.55 17.93
CA MET A 251 -14.69 6.31 18.48
C MET A 251 -13.65 6.29 17.38
N SER A 252 -12.45 6.80 17.66
CA SER A 252 -11.32 6.60 16.78
C SER A 252 -10.89 5.13 16.82
N TYR A 253 -10.50 4.56 15.69
CA TYR A 253 -9.77 3.29 15.59
C TYR A 253 -8.25 3.49 15.56
N MET A 254 -7.78 4.74 15.68
CA MET A 254 -6.37 5.07 15.91
C MET A 254 -6.12 5.28 17.41
N VAL A 255 -5.26 4.45 17.97
CA VAL A 255 -4.97 4.44 19.42
C VAL A 255 -4.37 5.77 19.85
N GLY A 256 -4.92 6.35 20.92
CA GLY A 256 -4.47 7.63 21.46
C GLY A 256 -4.96 8.87 20.70
N PHE A 257 -5.86 8.72 19.72
CA PHE A 257 -6.45 9.84 18.98
C PHE A 257 -7.92 10.07 19.35
N GLY A 258 -8.30 11.33 19.50
CA GLY A 258 -9.65 11.72 19.91
C GLY A 258 -9.97 11.38 21.38
N ASN A 259 -11.24 11.51 21.76
CA ASN A 259 -11.70 11.33 23.15
C ASN A 259 -12.06 9.88 23.50
N LYS A 260 -12.22 9.01 22.51
CA LYS A 260 -12.59 7.59 22.67
C LYS A 260 -11.83 6.77 21.62
N TYR A 261 -11.02 5.82 22.07
CA TYR A 261 -10.16 4.97 21.24
C TYR A 261 -9.94 3.60 21.92
N PRO A 262 -9.47 2.55 21.20
CA PRO A 262 -9.19 1.24 21.78
C PRO A 262 -8.11 1.30 22.86
N THR A 263 -8.35 0.63 23.98
CA THR A 263 -7.44 0.55 25.12
C THR A 263 -6.95 -0.87 25.39
N HIS A 264 -7.51 -1.90 24.74
CA HIS A 264 -7.15 -3.31 24.90
C HIS A 264 -6.55 -3.88 23.62
N VAL A 265 -5.56 -3.17 23.06
CA VAL A 265 -4.89 -3.51 21.80
C VAL A 265 -4.14 -4.84 21.91
N HIS A 266 -4.28 -5.75 20.93
CA HIS A 266 -3.54 -7.03 20.83
C HIS A 266 -2.05 -6.77 20.52
N HIS A 267 -1.30 -6.26 21.49
CA HIS A 267 0.10 -5.89 21.31
C HIS A 267 0.90 -6.10 22.60
N ARG A 268 1.88 -7.01 22.55
CA ARG A 268 2.65 -7.45 23.73
C ARG A 268 3.34 -6.28 24.44
N ALA A 269 4.08 -5.43 23.74
CA ALA A 269 4.76 -4.32 24.40
C ALA A 269 3.80 -3.24 24.94
N ALA A 270 2.55 -3.21 24.46
CA ALA A 270 1.54 -2.30 24.98
C ALA A 270 0.86 -2.88 26.23
N SER A 271 0.62 -4.20 26.27
CA SER A 271 -0.09 -4.88 27.36
C SER A 271 0.77 -5.19 28.58
N ILE A 272 2.09 -5.24 28.44
CA ILE A 272 3.04 -5.58 29.51
C ILE A 272 3.55 -4.31 30.19
N PRO A 273 3.42 -4.16 31.53
CA PRO A 273 3.98 -3.02 32.26
C PRO A 273 5.49 -2.87 32.03
N TRP A 274 5.97 -1.62 31.96
CA TRP A 274 7.40 -1.32 31.96
C TRP A 274 7.89 -1.16 33.40
N ASP A 275 8.29 -2.26 34.02
CA ASP A 275 8.67 -2.34 35.45
C ASP A 275 10.08 -2.94 35.66
N ASP A 276 10.92 -2.89 34.61
CA ASP A 276 12.26 -3.49 34.56
C ASP A 276 12.31 -5.00 34.87
N GLN A 277 11.16 -5.69 34.79
CA GLN A 277 11.10 -7.15 34.92
C GLN A 277 11.07 -7.84 33.56
N HIS A 278 11.69 -9.03 33.51
CA HIS A 278 11.65 -9.89 32.35
C HIS A 278 10.55 -10.94 32.50
N TYR A 279 9.60 -10.91 31.58
CA TYR A 279 8.52 -11.88 31.49
C TYR A 279 8.76 -12.91 30.38
N SER A 280 8.38 -14.14 30.64
CA SER A 280 8.33 -15.24 29.68
C SER A 280 7.04 -15.20 28.83
N CYS A 281 7.01 -15.94 27.73
CA CYS A 281 5.81 -16.00 26.87
C CYS A 281 4.59 -16.59 27.61
N PRO A 282 4.69 -17.71 28.38
CA PRO A 282 3.55 -18.24 29.13
C PRO A 282 3.02 -17.29 30.20
N GLU A 283 3.89 -16.51 30.83
CA GLU A 283 3.46 -15.45 31.77
C GLU A 283 2.68 -14.32 31.07
N GLY A 284 2.83 -14.19 29.74
CA GLY A 284 2.12 -13.23 28.92
C GLY A 284 0.60 -13.45 28.89
N ASP A 285 0.11 -14.67 29.16
CA ASP A 285 -1.33 -14.98 29.14
C ASP A 285 -2.11 -14.13 30.14
N ARG A 286 -1.52 -13.83 31.30
CA ARG A 286 -2.16 -12.96 32.29
C ARG A 286 -2.42 -11.55 31.74
N TRP A 287 -1.56 -11.08 30.83
CA TRP A 287 -1.70 -9.80 30.15
C TRP A 287 -2.57 -9.91 28.91
N LEU A 288 -2.55 -11.03 28.18
CA LEU A 288 -3.51 -11.29 27.11
C LEU A 288 -4.94 -11.21 27.64
N TYR A 289 -5.25 -11.92 28.73
CA TYR A 289 -6.60 -12.06 29.28
C TYR A 289 -6.99 -11.00 30.32
N SER A 290 -6.11 -10.05 30.66
CA SER A 290 -6.41 -8.99 31.62
C SER A 290 -7.57 -8.12 31.14
N LYS A 291 -8.46 -7.72 32.08
CA LYS A 291 -9.54 -6.76 31.82
C LYS A 291 -9.10 -5.31 32.01
N ASP A 292 -7.93 -5.09 32.60
CA ASP A 292 -7.33 -3.76 32.68
C ASP A 292 -6.88 -3.30 31.28
N PRO A 293 -6.96 -1.99 30.99
CA PRO A 293 -6.43 -1.43 29.75
C PRO A 293 -4.92 -1.68 29.64
N ASN A 294 -4.40 -1.60 28.42
CA ASN A 294 -2.96 -1.67 28.18
C ASN A 294 -2.24 -0.58 28.99
N PRO A 295 -1.24 -0.91 29.83
CA PRO A 295 -0.53 0.06 30.65
C PRO A 295 0.28 1.06 29.82
N ASN A 296 0.71 0.68 28.62
CA ASN A 296 1.41 1.57 27.69
C ASN A 296 0.50 1.88 26.49
N ILE A 297 0.22 3.17 26.29
CA ILE A 297 -0.59 3.62 25.15
C ILE A 297 0.24 3.52 23.87
N LEU A 298 -0.25 2.74 22.90
CA LEU A 298 0.40 2.55 21.60
C LEU A 298 -0.02 3.65 20.62
N TYR A 299 0.41 4.89 20.87
CA TYR A 299 0.01 6.06 20.08
C TYR A 299 0.16 5.86 18.56
N GLY A 300 -0.89 6.19 17.81
CA GLY A 300 -0.90 6.17 16.35
C GLY A 300 -1.16 4.80 15.73
N ALA A 301 -1.18 3.72 16.51
CA ALA A 301 -1.50 2.39 15.97
C ALA A 301 -2.96 2.33 15.51
N MET A 302 -3.18 1.87 14.27
CA MET A 302 -4.51 1.60 13.75
C MET A 302 -4.84 0.13 13.98
N VAL A 303 -5.88 -0.13 14.75
CA VAL A 303 -6.37 -1.50 14.98
C VAL A 303 -7.03 -2.06 13.71
N ALA A 304 -7.23 -3.38 13.65
CA ALA A 304 -7.92 -4.06 12.55
C ALA A 304 -9.30 -3.47 12.24
N GLY A 305 -10.05 -3.08 13.28
CA GLY A 305 -11.31 -2.34 13.17
C GLY A 305 -12.57 -3.21 13.19
N PRO A 306 -13.75 -2.64 12.89
CA PRO A 306 -15.04 -3.25 13.17
C PRO A 306 -15.40 -4.42 12.26
N ASP A 307 -16.48 -5.12 12.58
CA ASP A 307 -17.09 -6.09 11.67
C ASP A 307 -17.90 -5.40 10.56
N LYS A 308 -18.48 -6.21 9.65
CA LYS A 308 -19.29 -5.71 8.52
C LYS A 308 -20.58 -4.97 8.92
N PHE A 309 -20.92 -4.95 10.21
CA PHE A 309 -22.09 -4.29 10.78
C PHE A 309 -21.70 -3.12 11.72
N ASP A 310 -20.46 -2.64 11.63
CA ASP A 310 -19.89 -1.57 12.48
C ASP A 310 -19.72 -1.93 13.96
N ASN A 311 -19.87 -3.21 14.35
CA ASN A 311 -19.61 -3.61 15.73
C ASN A 311 -18.10 -3.73 15.94
N PHE A 312 -17.61 -3.22 17.07
CA PHE A 312 -16.21 -3.32 17.47
C PHE A 312 -16.12 -3.83 18.91
N LEU A 313 -15.24 -4.81 19.15
CA LEU A 313 -14.96 -5.31 20.48
C LEU A 313 -13.52 -4.96 20.87
N ASP A 314 -13.38 -4.05 21.84
CA ASP A 314 -12.10 -3.68 22.44
C ASP A 314 -11.66 -4.76 23.44
N ASP A 315 -11.24 -5.91 22.91
CA ASP A 315 -10.72 -7.04 23.67
C ASP A 315 -9.38 -7.49 23.09
N ARG A 316 -8.38 -7.60 23.97
CA ARG A 316 -7.01 -7.96 23.63
C ARG A 316 -6.90 -9.39 23.11
N ASP A 317 -7.80 -10.29 23.49
CA ASP A 317 -7.85 -11.67 22.99
C ASP A 317 -8.62 -11.78 21.65
N LYS A 318 -8.96 -10.64 21.03
CA LYS A 318 -9.68 -10.57 19.75
C LYS A 318 -8.84 -9.82 18.72
N PRO A 319 -7.73 -10.40 18.24
CA PRO A 319 -6.84 -9.75 17.27
C PRO A 319 -7.55 -9.28 16.00
N TRP A 320 -8.59 -10.00 15.56
CA TRP A 320 -9.45 -9.59 14.44
C TRP A 320 -10.02 -8.17 14.58
N PHE A 321 -10.22 -7.66 15.80
CA PHE A 321 -10.61 -6.28 16.06
C PHE A 321 -9.42 -5.40 16.46
N THR A 322 -8.57 -5.91 17.36
CA THR A 322 -7.66 -5.07 18.16
C THR A 322 -6.20 -5.19 17.77
N GLU A 323 -5.84 -6.00 16.78
CA GLU A 323 -4.45 -6.13 16.31
C GLU A 323 -4.09 -4.98 15.36
N PRO A 324 -3.05 -4.20 15.65
CA PRO A 324 -2.46 -3.28 14.70
C PRO A 324 -1.31 -3.95 13.95
N THR A 325 -1.09 -3.56 12.70
CA THR A 325 0.04 -4.05 11.89
C THR A 325 0.80 -2.90 11.26
N ILE A 326 2.07 -3.14 10.92
CA ILE A 326 2.87 -2.14 10.19
C ILE A 326 2.27 -1.89 8.80
N ALA A 327 1.73 -2.94 8.16
CA ALA A 327 1.09 -2.83 6.85
C ALA A 327 -0.17 -1.95 6.88
N SER A 328 -1.03 -2.11 7.90
CA SER A 328 -2.24 -1.30 8.04
C SER A 328 -1.90 0.17 8.29
N ASN A 329 -0.93 0.43 9.17
CA ASN A 329 -0.46 1.77 9.47
C ASN A 329 0.24 2.45 8.28
N ALA A 330 0.97 1.70 7.43
CA ALA A 330 1.57 2.25 6.22
C ALA A 330 0.50 2.84 5.26
N GLY A 331 -0.61 2.12 5.07
CA GLY A 331 -1.76 2.60 4.30
C GLY A 331 -2.42 3.83 4.93
N LEU A 332 -2.60 3.84 6.25
CA LEU A 332 -3.16 5.00 6.96
C LEU A 332 -2.29 6.26 6.82
N VAL A 333 -0.98 6.13 7.01
CA VAL A 333 -0.05 7.26 6.87
C VAL A 333 -0.08 7.81 5.44
N ALA A 334 -0.07 6.93 4.43
CA ALA A 334 -0.19 7.33 3.03
C ALA A 334 -1.50 8.09 2.75
N ALA A 335 -2.63 7.60 3.27
CA ALA A 335 -3.93 8.25 3.14
C ALA A 335 -3.97 9.62 3.83
N LEU A 336 -3.45 9.73 5.06
CA LEU A 336 -3.38 10.98 5.80
C LEU A 336 -2.54 12.03 5.06
N ILE A 337 -1.39 11.64 4.51
CA ILE A 337 -0.54 12.52 3.73
C ILE A 337 -1.24 12.96 2.45
N ALA A 338 -1.87 12.03 1.71
CA ALA A 338 -2.55 12.36 0.46
C ALA A 338 -3.75 13.30 0.65
N LEU A 339 -4.46 13.16 1.78
CA LEU A 339 -5.58 14.04 2.15
C LEU A 339 -5.13 15.38 2.75
N HIS A 340 -3.86 15.49 3.14
CA HIS A 340 -3.29 16.76 3.58
C HIS A 340 -2.85 17.54 2.34
N ASP A 341 -3.75 18.35 1.78
CA ASP A 341 -3.39 19.22 0.66
C ASP A 341 -2.25 20.17 1.10
N PRO A 342 -1.10 20.17 0.39
CA PRO A 342 -0.01 21.07 0.74
C PRO A 342 -0.48 22.52 0.56
N PRO A 343 -0.01 23.47 1.40
CA PRO A 343 -0.32 24.87 1.21
C PRO A 343 0.10 25.29 -0.21
N PRO A 344 -0.68 26.10 -0.93
CA PRO A 344 -0.40 26.46 -2.31
C PRO A 344 0.99 27.08 -2.40
N TYR A 345 1.91 26.39 -3.07
CA TYR A 345 3.25 26.90 -3.34
C TYR A 345 3.10 28.09 -4.29
N LYS A 346 3.38 29.30 -3.80
CA LYS A 346 3.49 30.50 -4.66
C LYS A 346 4.80 30.39 -5.47
N SER A 347 4.78 29.55 -6.51
CA SER A 347 5.75 29.67 -7.59
C SER A 347 5.52 31.02 -8.29
N SER A 348 6.60 31.72 -8.62
CA SER A 348 6.56 32.98 -9.37
C SER A 348 6.11 32.81 -10.83
N ASP A 349 5.89 31.57 -11.29
CA ASP A 349 5.32 31.28 -12.60
C ASP A 349 3.85 30.85 -12.51
N SER A 350 3.05 31.51 -13.34
CA SER A 350 1.59 31.66 -13.29
C SER A 350 0.77 30.38 -13.52
N ASN A 351 -0.40 30.32 -12.84
CA ASN A 351 -1.64 29.61 -13.21
C ASN A 351 -1.74 28.07 -13.04
N SER A 352 -0.90 27.40 -12.24
CA SER A 352 -1.17 26.02 -11.82
C SER A 352 -1.51 25.95 -10.32
N ASN A 353 -2.72 25.49 -9.99
CA ASN A 353 -2.98 24.94 -8.66
C ASN A 353 -2.11 23.68 -8.54
N ASN A 354 -1.04 23.78 -7.76
CA ASN A 354 0.02 22.78 -7.71
C ASN A 354 -0.26 21.79 -6.57
N LEU A 355 -0.85 20.64 -6.90
CA LEU A 355 -1.33 19.62 -5.95
C LEU A 355 -0.22 18.74 -5.35
N GLY A 356 1.05 19.15 -5.42
CA GLY A 356 2.17 18.39 -4.86
C GLY A 356 2.56 17.12 -5.63
N ILE A 357 1.95 16.83 -6.78
CA ILE A 357 2.27 15.65 -7.61
C ILE A 357 3.61 15.80 -8.34
N ASP A 358 4.17 16.99 -8.54
CA ASP A 358 5.45 17.11 -9.28
C ASP A 358 6.42 18.15 -8.73
N LEU A 359 6.39 18.39 -7.42
CA LEU A 359 7.31 19.35 -6.79
C LEU A 359 8.59 18.72 -6.23
N THR A 360 8.74 17.38 -6.20
CA THR A 360 9.83 16.74 -5.42
C THR A 360 10.59 15.57 -6.08
N GLY A 361 10.42 15.30 -7.37
CA GLY A 361 11.44 14.58 -8.14
C GLY A 361 11.25 13.09 -8.37
N ILE A 362 10.02 12.54 -8.32
CA ILE A 362 9.79 11.16 -8.78
C ILE A 362 10.14 10.96 -10.28
N PHE A 363 10.07 12.03 -11.07
CA PHE A 363 10.47 12.06 -12.47
C PHE A 363 11.87 12.65 -12.71
N GLU A 364 12.60 13.04 -11.67
CA GLU A 364 13.87 13.79 -11.80
C GLU A 364 14.95 13.02 -12.58
N ASN A 365 14.94 11.69 -12.46
CA ASN A 365 15.88 10.82 -13.16
C ASN A 365 15.42 10.46 -14.59
N LEU A 366 14.21 10.86 -15.00
CA LEU A 366 13.66 10.49 -16.31
C LEU A 366 14.09 11.52 -17.37
N GLN A 367 14.79 11.06 -18.40
CA GLN A 367 15.15 11.90 -19.54
C GLN A 367 14.02 11.91 -20.57
N LEU A 368 13.49 13.08 -20.90
CA LEU A 368 12.56 13.23 -22.03
C LEU A 368 13.28 12.89 -23.33
N VAL A 369 12.80 11.89 -24.06
CA VAL A 369 13.21 11.68 -25.46
C VAL A 369 12.70 12.88 -26.25
N PRO A 370 13.56 13.66 -26.94
CA PRO A 370 13.09 14.74 -27.79
C PRO A 370 12.12 14.20 -28.84
N PRO A 371 11.02 14.91 -29.18
CA PRO A 371 10.13 14.47 -30.24
C PRO A 371 10.95 14.28 -31.52
N ALA A 372 10.77 13.12 -32.16
CA ALA A 372 11.40 12.83 -33.45
C ALA A 372 11.02 13.94 -34.44
N THR A 373 12.04 14.69 -34.90
CA THR A 373 11.92 15.77 -35.88
C THR A 373 11.51 15.28 -37.25
#